data_AF-A0A969Z9B1-F1
#
_entry.id   AF-A0A969Z9B1-F1
#
_cell.length_a   1.000
_cell.length_b   1.000
_cell.length_c   1.000
_cell.angle_alpha   90.00
_cell.angle_beta   90.00
_cell.angle_gamma   90.00
#
_symmetry.space_group_name_H-M   'P 1'
#
loop_
_entity.id
_entity.type
_entity.pdbx_description
1 polymer ?
#
loop_
_entity_poly.entity_id
_entity_poly.type
_entity_poly.pdbx_seq_one_letter_code
_entity_poly.pdbx_strand_id
1 'polypeptide(L)'
;MSFNKILYHFNQWLFFPNDFRITLPEQIDISKHVALKQAPTSKYNDEIIDMAKDLGTLIWRIRRRLQSPEITPKVTNKISLDMDSVLSTLTNNGIEIKDHTGDDYYDGMALHVIASQPLDGLDNKRIIETLRPTIYYQNKIVQRGEVLVGIPARSDINKE
;
A
#
# COMPACT_ATOMS: atom_id res chain seq x y z
N MET A 1 35.61 1.00 -30.06
CA MET A 1 36.21 0.16 -29.00
C MET A 1 35.82 0.77 -27.65
N SER A 2 34.90 0.13 -26.93
CA SER A 2 34.31 0.66 -25.70
C SER A 2 34.96 -0.01 -24.48
N PHE A 3 35.44 0.80 -23.54
CA PHE A 3 36.22 0.43 -22.34
C PHE A 3 35.52 -0.56 -21.39
N ASN A 4 34.22 -0.82 -21.57
CA ASN A 4 33.45 -1.76 -20.74
C ASN A 4 33.75 -3.25 -21.01
N LYS A 5 34.47 -3.61 -22.07
CA LYS A 5 34.87 -5.01 -22.34
C LYS A 5 36.02 -5.51 -21.45
N ILE A 6 36.79 -4.61 -20.82
CA ILE A 6 38.06 -4.98 -20.17
C ILE A 6 37.85 -5.35 -18.69
N LEU A 7 36.89 -4.74 -17.98
CA LEU A 7 36.73 -4.98 -16.54
C LEU A 7 36.01 -6.29 -16.17
N TYR A 8 35.13 -6.82 -17.01
CA TYR A 8 34.49 -8.13 -16.72
C TYR A 8 35.43 -9.33 -16.93
N HIS A 9 36.53 -9.13 -17.65
CA HIS A 9 37.46 -10.22 -18.00
C HIS A 9 38.55 -10.48 -16.95
N PHE A 10 38.83 -9.55 -16.04
CA PHE A 10 39.96 -9.71 -15.12
C PHE A 10 39.66 -10.67 -13.94
N ASN A 11 38.40 -10.71 -13.47
CA ASN A 11 38.01 -11.61 -12.36
C ASN A 11 37.76 -13.06 -12.78
N GLN A 12 37.44 -13.34 -14.04
CA GLN A 12 37.32 -14.72 -14.52
C GLN A 12 38.66 -15.36 -14.86
N TRP A 13 39.70 -14.56 -15.15
CA TRP A 13 40.99 -15.05 -15.62
C TRP A 13 41.93 -15.55 -14.51
N LEU A 14 41.74 -15.11 -13.25
CA LEU A 14 42.61 -15.47 -12.13
C LEU A 14 42.12 -16.65 -11.27
N PHE A 15 40.86 -17.10 -11.39
CA PHE A 15 40.26 -18.01 -10.38
C PHE A 15 39.56 -19.28 -10.88
N PHE A 16 39.44 -19.55 -12.19
CA PHE A 16 38.69 -20.73 -12.67
C PHE A 16 39.43 -21.58 -13.73
N PRO A 17 39.47 -22.93 -13.58
CA PRO A 17 39.99 -23.87 -14.59
C PRO A 17 39.23 -23.83 -15.92
N ASN A 18 39.89 -24.28 -17.00
CA ASN A 18 39.40 -24.21 -18.40
C ASN A 18 37.99 -24.78 -18.61
N ASP A 19 37.60 -25.81 -17.86
CA ASP A 19 36.33 -26.53 -18.04
C ASP A 19 35.09 -25.71 -17.61
N PHE A 20 35.28 -24.59 -16.92
CA PHE A 20 34.22 -23.68 -16.47
C PHE A 20 34.08 -22.41 -17.33
N ARG A 21 34.84 -22.32 -18.43
CA ARG A 21 34.74 -21.19 -19.36
C ARG A 21 33.58 -21.44 -20.32
N ILE A 22 32.47 -20.75 -20.11
CA ILE A 22 31.34 -20.74 -21.07
C ILE A 22 31.86 -20.13 -22.38
N THR A 23 31.89 -20.91 -23.46
CA THR A 23 32.14 -20.37 -24.81
C THR A 23 31.02 -19.41 -25.14
N LEU A 24 31.37 -18.19 -25.58
CA LEU A 24 30.42 -17.13 -25.92
C LEU A 24 29.26 -17.72 -26.75
N PRO A 25 28.01 -17.75 -26.25
CA PRO A 25 26.91 -18.14 -27.08
C PRO A 25 26.87 -17.15 -28.24
N GLU A 26 26.82 -17.68 -29.47
CA GLU A 26 26.59 -16.89 -30.68
C GLU A 26 25.45 -15.93 -30.38
N GLN A 27 25.69 -14.63 -30.49
CA GLN A 27 24.77 -13.62 -30.00
C GLN A 27 23.42 -13.83 -30.67
N ILE A 28 22.46 -14.36 -29.91
CA ILE A 28 21.08 -14.49 -30.38
C ILE A 28 20.64 -13.06 -30.71
N ASP A 29 20.30 -12.83 -31.97
CA ASP A 29 19.79 -11.56 -32.46
C ASP A 29 18.39 -11.33 -31.88
N ILE A 30 18.37 -10.88 -30.62
CA ILE A 30 17.17 -10.55 -29.86
C ILE A 30 16.30 -9.52 -30.59
N SER A 31 16.86 -8.73 -31.51
CA SER A 31 16.11 -7.77 -32.31
C SER A 31 15.08 -8.42 -33.24
N LYS A 32 15.25 -9.70 -33.62
CA LYS A 32 14.28 -10.43 -34.46
C LYS A 32 13.09 -11.02 -33.69
N HIS A 33 13.20 -11.17 -32.38
CA HIS A 33 12.14 -11.73 -31.52
C HIS A 33 11.44 -10.67 -30.65
N VAL A 34 11.93 -9.43 -30.65
CA VAL A 34 11.39 -8.30 -29.86
C VAL A 34 10.42 -7.46 -30.71
N ALA A 35 9.54 -8.11 -31.46
CA ALA A 35 8.21 -7.52 -31.68
C ALA A 35 7.41 -7.71 -30.39
N LEU A 36 7.83 -7.02 -29.32
CA LEU A 36 6.98 -6.80 -28.15
C LEU A 36 5.74 -6.09 -28.68
N LYS A 37 4.66 -6.85 -28.95
CA LYS A 37 3.32 -6.28 -29.02
C LYS A 37 3.21 -5.40 -27.78
N GLN A 38 3.09 -4.10 -27.99
CA GLN A 38 2.89 -3.14 -26.91
C GLN A 38 1.77 -3.72 -26.04
N ALA A 39 2.10 -4.04 -24.79
CA ALA A 39 1.12 -4.51 -23.84
C ALA A 39 0.02 -3.43 -23.72
N PRO A 40 -1.22 -3.76 -23.30
CA PRO A 40 -2.34 -2.82 -23.21
C PRO A 40 -2.18 -1.72 -22.13
N THR A 41 -0.96 -1.25 -21.89
CA THR A 41 -0.58 -0.24 -20.90
C THR A 41 -1.24 1.11 -21.15
N SER A 42 -1.60 1.45 -22.40
CA SER A 42 -2.27 2.72 -22.69
C SER A 42 -3.64 2.80 -22.03
N LYS A 43 -4.46 1.74 -22.16
CA LYS A 43 -5.82 1.70 -21.60
C LYS A 43 -5.80 1.77 -20.07
N TYR A 44 -4.86 1.09 -19.43
CA TYR A 44 -4.69 1.13 -17.97
C TYR A 44 -4.34 2.54 -17.47
N ASN A 45 -3.48 3.25 -18.20
CA ASN A 45 -3.12 4.62 -17.84
C ASN A 45 -4.31 5.58 -17.97
N ASP A 46 -5.17 5.40 -18.98
CA ASP A 46 -6.36 6.21 -19.17
C ASP A 46 -7.36 6.05 -18.01
N GLU A 47 -7.58 4.81 -17.54
CA GLU A 47 -8.44 4.52 -16.39
C GLU A 47 -7.94 5.19 -15.09
N ILE A 48 -6.62 5.15 -14.84
CA ILE A 48 -6.01 5.85 -13.69
C ILE A 48 -6.18 7.36 -13.82
N ILE A 49 -5.98 7.91 -15.02
CA ILE A 49 -6.10 9.35 -15.27
C ILE A 49 -7.54 9.81 -14.99
N ASP A 50 -8.53 9.05 -15.43
CA ASP A 50 -9.94 9.39 -15.19
C ASP A 50 -10.31 9.30 -13.72
N MET A 51 -9.87 8.24 -13.02
CA MET A 51 -10.01 8.12 -11.58
C MET A 51 -9.38 9.31 -10.84
N ALA A 52 -8.17 9.74 -11.25
CA ALA A 52 -7.48 10.87 -10.64
C ALA A 52 -8.22 12.20 -10.83
N LYS A 53 -8.88 12.41 -11.99
CA LYS A 53 -9.72 13.60 -12.23
C LYS A 53 -10.92 13.64 -11.29
N ASP A 54 -11.59 12.50 -11.10
CA ASP A 54 -12.77 12.39 -10.22
C ASP A 54 -12.39 12.64 -8.76
N LEU A 55 -11.35 11.95 -8.27
CA LEU A 55 -10.85 12.13 -6.91
C LEU A 55 -10.37 13.55 -6.66
N GLY A 56 -9.59 14.12 -7.58
CA GLY A 56 -9.12 15.50 -7.48
C GLY A 56 -10.27 16.50 -7.36
N THR A 57 -11.34 16.29 -8.11
CA THR A 57 -12.55 17.14 -8.07
C THR A 57 -13.27 17.03 -6.72
N LEU A 58 -13.50 15.82 -6.22
CA LEU A 58 -14.19 15.60 -4.95
C LEU A 58 -13.37 16.15 -3.77
N ILE A 59 -12.06 15.87 -3.72
CA ILE A 59 -11.16 16.38 -2.68
C ILE A 59 -11.13 17.91 -2.69
N TRP A 60 -11.08 18.53 -3.87
CA TRP A 60 -11.14 19.98 -3.99
C TRP A 60 -12.45 20.56 -3.44
N ARG A 61 -13.60 19.94 -3.75
CA ARG A 61 -14.91 20.36 -3.20
C ARG A 61 -14.98 20.24 -1.69
N ILE A 62 -14.49 19.13 -1.12
CA ILE A 62 -14.40 18.93 0.34
C ILE A 62 -13.54 20.02 0.96
N ARG A 63 -12.32 20.23 0.45
CA ARG A 63 -11.39 21.27 0.94
C ARG A 63 -12.02 22.66 0.91
N ARG A 64 -12.67 23.03 -0.20
CA ARG A 64 -13.35 24.33 -0.33
C ARG A 64 -14.44 24.54 0.72
N ARG A 65 -15.19 23.48 1.06
CA ARG A 65 -16.23 23.56 2.10
C ARG A 65 -15.66 23.63 3.51
N LEU A 66 -14.57 22.91 3.79
CA LEU A 66 -13.88 22.97 5.08
C LEU A 66 -13.21 24.33 5.35
N GLN A 67 -12.86 25.07 4.30
CA GLN A 67 -12.32 26.43 4.39
C GLN A 67 -13.42 27.51 4.56
N SER A 68 -14.70 27.12 4.54
CA SER A 68 -15.80 28.05 4.78
C SER A 68 -15.77 28.54 6.24
N PRO A 69 -15.92 29.85 6.49
CA PRO A 69 -15.98 30.37 7.86
C PRO A 69 -17.24 29.91 8.62
N GLU A 70 -18.24 29.39 7.90
CA GLU A 70 -19.49 28.91 8.47
C GLU A 70 -19.66 27.42 8.16
N ILE A 71 -19.50 26.56 9.19
CA ILE A 71 -19.80 25.13 9.12
C ILE A 71 -21.23 24.94 9.58
N THR A 72 -22.16 24.97 8.62
CA THR A 72 -23.57 24.66 8.88
C THR A 72 -23.82 23.16 8.73
N PRO A 73 -24.88 22.59 9.35
CA PRO A 73 -25.25 21.18 9.16
C PRO A 73 -25.40 20.79 7.68
N LYS A 74 -25.89 21.72 6.84
CA LYS A 74 -26.00 21.52 5.39
C LYS A 74 -24.63 21.38 4.71
N VAL A 75 -23.63 22.12 5.17
CA VAL A 75 -22.24 22.01 4.67
C VAL A 75 -21.63 20.68 5.11
N THR A 76 -21.80 20.29 6.37
CA THR A 76 -21.33 19.00 6.90
C THR A 76 -21.92 17.82 6.13
N ASN A 77 -23.24 17.83 5.88
CA ASN A 77 -23.88 16.78 5.08
C ASN A 77 -23.30 16.70 3.65
N LYS A 78 -23.03 17.85 3.02
CA LYS A 78 -22.39 17.87 1.69
C LYS A 78 -20.95 17.35 1.73
N ILE A 79 -20.20 17.60 2.80
CA ILE A 79 -18.85 17.05 2.99
C ILE A 79 -18.92 15.54 3.13
N SER A 80 -19.87 15.03 3.93
CA SER A 80 -20.10 13.59 4.09
C SER A 80 -20.41 12.93 2.75
N LEU A 81 -21.35 13.48 1.98
CA LEU A 81 -21.73 12.93 0.67
C LEU A 81 -20.55 12.92 -0.32
N ASP A 82 -19.76 13.99 -0.36
CA ASP A 82 -18.57 14.03 -1.22
C ASP A 82 -17.50 13.03 -0.73
N MET A 83 -17.38 12.80 0.58
CA MET A 83 -16.50 11.77 1.14
C MET A 83 -16.96 10.35 0.78
N ASP A 84 -18.25 10.07 0.89
CA ASP A 84 -18.86 8.79 0.47
C ASP A 84 -18.63 8.56 -1.03
N SER A 85 -18.68 9.64 -1.82
CA SER A 85 -18.37 9.60 -3.25
C SER A 85 -16.89 9.27 -3.49
N VAL A 86 -15.95 9.82 -2.69
CA VAL A 86 -14.52 9.47 -2.77
C VAL A 86 -14.33 7.98 -2.50
N LEU A 87 -14.90 7.47 -1.41
CA LEU A 87 -14.79 6.06 -1.04
C LEU A 87 -15.42 5.14 -2.10
N SER A 88 -16.55 5.55 -2.68
CA SER A 88 -17.20 4.81 -3.77
C SER A 88 -16.34 4.78 -5.03
N THR A 89 -15.74 5.92 -5.43
CA THR A 89 -14.83 5.98 -6.58
C THR A 89 -13.61 5.08 -6.38
N LEU A 90 -13.01 5.06 -5.18
CA LEU A 90 -11.91 4.16 -4.85
C LEU A 90 -12.33 2.69 -4.97
N THR A 91 -13.46 2.33 -4.35
CA THR A 91 -13.99 0.96 -4.35
C THR A 91 -14.32 0.47 -5.76
N ASN A 92 -14.95 1.30 -6.60
CA ASN A 92 -15.26 0.97 -7.99
C ASN A 92 -14.00 0.72 -8.83
N ASN A 93 -12.86 1.28 -8.43
CA ASN A 93 -11.56 1.06 -9.06
C ASN A 93 -10.73 -0.04 -8.34
N GLY A 94 -11.37 -0.83 -7.48
CA GLY A 94 -10.77 -1.99 -6.81
C GLY A 94 -9.90 -1.63 -5.60
N ILE A 95 -9.97 -0.40 -5.09
CA ILE A 95 -9.27 0.04 -3.87
C ILE A 95 -10.23 0.00 -2.69
N GLU A 96 -9.91 -0.79 -1.67
CA GLU A 96 -10.64 -0.83 -0.40
C GLU A 96 -9.77 -0.30 0.74
N ILE A 97 -10.33 0.56 1.58
CA ILE A 97 -9.66 1.10 2.76
C ILE A 97 -10.35 0.51 3.98
N LYS A 98 -9.58 -0.21 4.81
CA LYS A 98 -10.07 -0.77 6.07
C LYS A 98 -9.44 -0.06 7.26
N ASP A 99 -10.29 0.61 8.04
CA ASP A 99 -10.02 0.99 9.42
C ASP A 99 -10.30 -0.22 10.33
N HIS A 100 -9.40 -0.49 11.27
CA HIS A 100 -9.54 -1.57 12.25
C HIS A 100 -9.83 -1.04 13.67
N THR A 101 -10.12 0.26 13.83
CA THR A 101 -10.40 0.86 15.14
C THR A 101 -11.61 0.19 15.77
N GLY A 102 -11.44 -0.35 16.98
CA GLY A 102 -12.47 -1.08 17.71
C GLY A 102 -12.55 -2.58 17.39
N ASP A 103 -11.86 -3.07 16.36
CA ASP A 103 -11.77 -4.51 16.07
C ASP A 103 -10.98 -5.24 17.17
N ASP A 104 -11.36 -6.48 17.47
CA ASP A 104 -10.58 -7.34 18.36
C ASP A 104 -9.22 -7.67 17.72
N TYR A 105 -8.17 -7.68 18.53
CA TYR A 105 -6.82 -7.96 18.05
C TYR A 105 -6.43 -9.42 18.28
N TYR A 106 -6.05 -10.10 17.20
CA TYR A 106 -5.51 -11.46 17.25
C TYR A 106 -4.06 -11.47 16.77
N ASP A 107 -3.21 -12.18 17.51
CA ASP A 107 -1.81 -12.39 17.12
C ASP A 107 -1.77 -13.11 15.75
N GLY A 108 -0.94 -12.61 14.83
CA GLY A 108 -0.83 -13.14 13.46
C GLY A 108 -1.67 -12.42 12.40
N MET A 109 -2.49 -11.42 12.78
CA MET A 109 -3.10 -10.51 11.81
C MET A 109 -2.05 -9.79 10.95
N ALA A 110 -2.40 -9.46 9.71
CA ALA A 110 -1.54 -8.72 8.78
C ALA A 110 -1.47 -7.21 9.10
N LEU A 111 -1.27 -6.88 10.37
CA LEU A 111 -1.19 -5.53 10.93
C LEU A 111 0.19 -5.27 11.50
N HIS A 112 0.60 -4.01 11.48
CA HIS A 112 1.79 -3.54 12.18
C HIS A 112 1.38 -2.88 13.49
N VAL A 113 1.71 -3.50 14.61
CA VAL A 113 1.45 -2.93 15.94
C VAL A 113 2.54 -1.92 16.25
N ILE A 114 2.15 -0.64 16.33
CA ILE A 114 3.07 0.45 16.66
C ILE A 114 3.33 0.49 18.17
N ALA A 115 2.26 0.33 18.95
CA ALA A 115 2.35 0.34 20.39
C ALA A 115 1.28 -0.59 20.99
N SER A 116 1.57 -1.06 22.20
CA SER A 116 0.58 -1.74 23.04
C SER A 116 0.51 -1.06 24.40
N GLN A 117 -0.70 -0.77 24.87
CA GLN A 117 -0.91 -0.12 26.16
C GLN A 117 -1.92 -0.89 27.01
N PRO A 118 -1.70 -1.00 28.33
CA PRO A 118 -2.72 -1.49 29.24
C PRO A 118 -3.98 -0.60 29.19
N LEU A 119 -5.17 -1.20 29.14
CA LEU A 119 -6.45 -0.51 29.21
C LEU A 119 -7.38 -1.24 30.18
N ASP A 120 -7.93 -0.50 31.14
CA ASP A 120 -8.90 -1.01 32.10
C ASP A 120 -10.22 -1.35 31.41
N GLY A 121 -10.89 -2.41 31.90
CA GLY A 121 -12.19 -2.83 31.37
C GLY A 121 -12.15 -3.56 30.02
N LEU A 122 -10.96 -3.96 29.54
CA LEU A 122 -10.82 -4.90 28.43
C LEU A 122 -10.74 -6.34 28.93
N ASP A 123 -11.57 -7.21 28.36
CA ASP A 123 -11.48 -8.66 28.57
C ASP A 123 -10.42 -9.31 27.68
N ASN A 124 -10.20 -8.75 26.47
CA ASN A 124 -9.28 -9.25 25.45
C ASN A 124 -8.51 -8.10 24.79
N LYS A 125 -7.43 -8.44 24.05
CA LYS A 125 -6.69 -7.45 23.25
C LYS A 125 -7.62 -6.84 22.19
N ARG A 126 -7.59 -5.52 22.04
CA ARG A 126 -8.43 -4.78 21.07
C ARG A 126 -7.63 -3.67 20.40
N ILE A 127 -7.93 -3.37 19.15
CA ILE A 127 -7.34 -2.23 18.45
C ILE A 127 -8.01 -0.96 18.98
N ILE A 128 -7.23 -0.13 19.68
CA ILE A 128 -7.70 1.14 20.25
C ILE A 128 -7.85 2.18 19.14
N GLU A 129 -6.87 2.23 18.23
CA GLU A 129 -6.84 3.23 17.17
C GLU A 129 -6.04 2.70 15.97
N THR A 130 -6.56 2.95 14.77
CA THR A 130 -5.82 2.79 13.52
C THR A 130 -5.12 4.08 13.16
N LEU A 131 -3.80 4.11 13.29
CA LEU A 131 -2.97 5.25 12.90
C LEU A 131 -2.82 5.33 11.38
N ARG A 132 -2.83 4.16 10.72
CA ARG A 132 -2.78 4.05 9.27
C ARG A 132 -3.67 2.90 8.81
N PRO A 133 -4.60 3.12 7.86
CA PRO A 133 -5.52 2.07 7.43
C PRO A 133 -4.80 1.00 6.62
N THR A 134 -5.40 -0.20 6.58
CA THR A 134 -5.01 -1.21 5.59
C THR A 134 -5.64 -0.84 4.26
N ILE A 135 -4.84 -0.85 3.19
CA ILE A 135 -5.33 -0.62 1.83
C ILE A 135 -5.21 -1.92 1.06
N TYR A 136 -6.33 -2.35 0.48
CA TYR A 136 -6.40 -3.47 -0.44
C TYR A 136 -6.55 -2.94 -1.87
N TYR A 137 -5.85 -3.57 -2.80
CA TYR A 137 -6.09 -3.42 -4.23
C TYR A 137 -6.41 -4.80 -4.81
N GLN A 138 -7.59 -4.95 -5.41
CA GLN A 138 -8.05 -6.24 -5.96
C GLN A 138 -7.88 -7.39 -4.94
N ASN A 139 -8.38 -7.17 -3.71
CA ASN A 139 -8.31 -8.09 -2.57
C ASN A 139 -6.88 -8.45 -2.09
N LYS A 140 -5.84 -7.74 -2.55
CA LYS A 140 -4.47 -7.91 -2.07
C LYS A 140 -4.06 -6.72 -1.21
N ILE A 141 -3.43 -6.99 -0.08
CA ILE A 141 -2.90 -5.94 0.79
C ILE A 141 -1.76 -5.23 0.05
N VAL A 142 -1.95 -3.95 -0.26
CA VAL A 142 -0.91 -3.06 -0.81
C VAL A 142 -0.34 -2.12 0.25
N GLN A 143 -1.07 -1.92 1.34
CA GLN A 143 -0.59 -1.23 2.53
C GLN A 143 -1.10 -1.96 3.77
N ARG A 144 -0.19 -2.37 4.66
CA ARG A 144 -0.56 -2.91 5.97
C ARG A 144 -1.04 -1.78 6.88
N GLY A 145 -2.04 -2.07 7.71
CA GLY A 145 -2.51 -1.13 8.72
C GLY A 145 -1.51 -1.00 9.87
N GLU A 146 -1.37 0.22 10.39
CA GLU A 146 -0.59 0.53 11.58
C GLU A 146 -1.55 0.84 12.72
N VAL A 147 -1.40 0.14 13.84
CA VAL A 147 -2.41 0.12 14.91
C VAL A 147 -1.78 0.27 16.30
N LEU A 148 -2.56 0.86 17.20
CA LEU A 148 -2.32 0.86 18.63
C LEU A 148 -3.24 -0.16 19.29
N VAL A 149 -2.66 -1.08 20.07
CA VAL A 149 -3.40 -2.20 20.68
C VAL A 149 -3.57 -1.98 22.18
N GLY A 150 -4.80 -2.08 22.66
CA GLY A 150 -5.13 -2.19 24.06
C GLY A 150 -4.94 -3.62 24.54
N ILE A 151 -4.23 -3.78 25.65
CA ILE A 151 -4.08 -5.06 26.35
C ILE A 151 -4.86 -4.94 27.66
N PRO A 152 -5.59 -5.97 28.10
CA PRO A 152 -6.20 -5.99 29.43
C PRO A 152 -5.19 -5.57 30.50
N ALA A 153 -5.50 -4.51 31.25
CA ALA A 153 -4.76 -4.20 32.46
C ALA A 153 -4.98 -5.37 33.42
N ARG A 154 -3.89 -6.10 33.73
CA ARG A 154 -3.95 -7.23 34.65
C ARG A 154 -4.49 -6.70 35.97
N SER A 155 -5.69 -7.11 36.38
CA SER A 155 -6.08 -6.96 37.77
C SER A 155 -5.11 -7.81 38.58
N ASP A 156 -4.41 -7.18 39.51
CA ASP A 156 -3.54 -7.85 40.47
C ASP A 156 -4.40 -8.72 41.41
N ILE A 157 -4.95 -9.82 40.91
CA ILE A 157 -5.54 -10.88 41.71
C ILE A 157 -4.41 -11.87 41.99
N ASN A 158 -3.54 -11.51 42.93
CA ASN A 158 -2.78 -12.37 43.84
C ASN A 158 -1.57 -11.61 44.40
N LYS A 159 -1.73 -11.02 45.58
CA LYS A 159 -0.68 -11.01 46.59
C LYS A 159 -1.27 -11.63 47.85
N GLU A 160 -0.65 -12.75 48.22
CA GLU A 160 -0.83 -13.55 49.43
C GLU A 160 -0.82 -12.71 50.71
#